data_AF-A0A5J4QG19-F1
#
_entry.id   AF-A0A5J4QG19-F1
#
_cell.length_a   1.000
_cell.length_b   1.000
_cell.length_c   1.000
_cell.angle_alpha   90.00
_cell.angle_beta   90.00
_cell.angle_gamma   90.00
#
_symmetry.space_group_name_H-M   'P 1'
#
loop_
_entity.id
_entity.type
_entity.pdbx_description
1 polymer ?
#
loop_
_entity_poly.entity_id
_entity_poly.type
_entity_poly.pdbx_seq_one_letter_code
_entity_poly.pdbx_strand_id
1 'polypeptide(L)' 'IITFDYTEGDKISGDIFISLDTVKTNAEQYHTEYMEELYRIIIHGILHLCGINDKSPGEKAIMEEAENRALKLREFG' A
#
# COMPACT_ATOMS: atom_id res chain seq x y z
N ILE A 1 0.29 -5.72 -6.56
CA ILE A 1 -1.03 -5.55 -5.93
C ILE A 1 -2.02 -5.10 -6.98
N ILE A 2 -3.28 -5.53 -6.90
CA ILE A 2 -4.35 -5.04 -7.78
C ILE A 2 -5.46 -4.54 -6.88
N THR A 3 -5.87 -3.28 -7.09
CA THR A 3 -6.94 -2.63 -6.33
C THR A 3 -8.09 -2.31 -7.28
N PHE A 4 -9.29 -2.74 -6.92
CA PHE A 4 -10.53 -2.37 -7.61
C PHE A 4 -11.27 -1.38 -6.73
N ASP A 5 -11.40 -0.15 -7.21
CA ASP A 5 -12.06 0.92 -6.49
C ASP A 5 -13.57 0.93 -6.78
N TYR A 6 -14.35 0.87 -5.71
CA TYR A 6 -15.82 0.97 -5.70
C TYR A 6 -16.28 2.12 -4.81
N THR A 7 -15.39 3.07 -4.51
CA THR A 7 -15.68 4.21 -3.65
C THR A 7 -16.80 5.04 -4.25
N GLU A 8 -17.83 5.31 -3.44
CA GLU A 8 -19.00 6.09 -3.85
C GLU A 8 -19.23 7.20 -2.82
N GLY A 9 -19.15 8.46 -3.27
CA GLY A 9 -19.28 9.62 -2.40
C GLY A 9 -18.21 9.68 -1.32
N ASP A 10 -18.64 9.62 -0.06
CA ASP A 10 -17.80 9.66 1.15
C ASP A 10 -17.48 8.25 1.69
N LYS A 11 -17.91 7.19 1.01
CA LYS A 11 -17.69 5.81 1.45
C LYS A 11 -16.62 5.12 0.62
N ILE A 12 -15.48 4.87 1.26
CA ILE A 12 -14.39 4.06 0.69
C ILE A 12 -14.85 2.59 0.62
N SER A 13 -14.76 2.01 -0.58
CA SER A 13 -15.10 0.61 -0.82
C SER A 13 -14.24 0.08 -1.96
N GLY A 14 -13.77 -1.16 -1.86
CA GLY A 14 -12.90 -1.73 -2.88
C GLY A 14 -12.44 -3.14 -2.56
N ASP A 15 -11.97 -3.84 -3.58
CA ASP A 15 -11.30 -5.13 -3.43
C ASP A 15 -9.80 -4.96 -3.62
N ILE A 16 -9.01 -5.56 -2.73
CA ILE A 16 -7.55 -5.55 -2.79
C ILE A 16 -7.05 -6.98 -2.95
N PHE A 17 -6.38 -7.25 -4.06
CA PHE A 17 -5.76 -8.54 -4.35
C PHE A 17 -4.24 -8.44 -4.17
N ILE A 18 -3.72 -9.26 -3.27
CA ILE A 18 -2.29 -9.30 -2.92
C ILE A 18 -1.75 -10.70 -3.25
N SER A 19 -0.73 -10.75 -4.11
CA SER A 19 0.03 -11.98 -4.33
C SER A 19 1.09 -12.11 -3.25
N LEU A 20 0.92 -13.10 -2.37
CA LEU A 20 1.89 -13.37 -1.30
C LEU A 20 3.26 -13.83 -1.85
N ASP A 21 3.27 -14.49 -3.01
CA ASP A 21 4.51 -14.87 -3.70
C ASP A 21 5.29 -13.64 -4.17
N THR A 22 4.59 -12.64 -4.70
CA THR A 22 5.21 -11.35 -5.06
C THR A 22 5.73 -10.62 -3.83
N VAL A 23 4.95 -10.58 -2.73
CA VAL A 23 5.40 -9.97 -1.46
C VAL A 23 6.68 -10.64 -0.97
N LYS A 24 6.75 -11.97 -1.00
CA LYS A 24 7.95 -12.71 -0.60
C LYS A 24 9.15 -12.38 -1.50
N THR A 25 8.95 -12.38 -2.81
CA THR A 25 10.01 -12.05 -3.78
C THR A 25 10.50 -10.61 -3.60
N ASN A 26 9.60 -9.66 -3.31
CA ASN A 26 9.97 -8.28 -3.02
C ASN A 26 10.76 -8.16 -1.72
N ALA A 27 10.31 -8.81 -0.64
CA ALA A 27 11.02 -8.79 0.64
C ALA A 27 12.46 -9.30 0.50
N GLU A 28 12.66 -10.37 -0.28
CA GLU A 28 13.98 -10.89 -0.60
C GLU A 28 14.81 -9.91 -1.44
N GLN A 29 14.22 -9.30 -2.47
CA GLN A 29 14.88 -8.34 -3.37
C GLN A 29 15.29 -7.04 -2.66
N TYR A 30 14.45 -6.53 -1.77
CA TYR A 30 14.68 -5.28 -1.06
C TYR A 30 15.32 -5.48 0.31
N HIS A 31 15.64 -6.72 0.68
CA HIS A 31 16.20 -7.10 1.97
C HIS A 31 15.39 -6.57 3.16
N THR A 32 14.06 -6.64 3.06
CA THR A 32 13.11 -6.24 4.12
C THR A 32 12.49 -7.46 4.77
N GLU A 33 11.91 -7.29 5.96
CA GLU A 33 11.15 -8.37 6.58
C GLU A 33 9.87 -8.63 5.77
N TYR A 34 9.53 -9.90 5.56
CA TYR A 34 8.31 -10.30 4.85
C TYR A 34 7.06 -9.62 5.40
N MET A 35 6.95 -9.52 6.73
CA MET A 35 5.82 -8.87 7.37
C MET A 35 5.80 -7.37 7.07
N GLU A 36 6.94 -6.69 7.10
CA GLU A 36 7.03 -5.27 6.76
C GLU A 36 6.58 -5.01 5.31
N GLU A 37 7.06 -5.82 4.36
CA GLU A 37 6.63 -5.71 2.96
C GLU A 37 5.14 -6.01 2.79
N LEU A 38 4.62 -7.03 3.49
CA LEU A 38 3.19 -7.33 3.46
C LEU A 38 2.35 -6.13 3.93
N TYR A 39 2.73 -5.50 5.04
CA TYR A 39 2.02 -4.32 5.53
C TYR A 39 2.16 -3.14 4.59
N ARG A 40 3.35 -2.90 4.02
CA ARG A 40 3.56 -1.87 3.01
C ARG A 40 2.61 -2.04 1.84
N ILE A 41 2.51 -3.26 1.31
CA ILE A 41 1.63 -3.58 0.18
C ILE A 41 0.14 -3.43 0.56
N ILE A 42 -0.28 -3.84 1.75
CA ILE A 42 -1.67 -3.63 2.23
C ILE A 42 -1.98 -2.14 2.31
N ILE A 43 -1.10 -1.37 2.96
CA ILE A 43 -1.24 0.08 3.11
C ILE A 43 -1.31 0.74 1.74
N HIS A 44 -0.42 0.37 0.82
CA HIS A 44 -0.40 0.87 -0.55
C HIS A 44 -1.76 0.64 -1.24
N GLY A 45 -2.35 -0.55 -1.10
CA GLY A 45 -3.68 -0.84 -1.63
C GLY A 45 -4.78 0.06 -1.06
N ILE A 46 -4.75 0.31 0.25
CA ILE A 46 -5.72 1.18 0.93
C ILE A 46 -5.53 2.64 0.51
N LEU A 47 -4.28 3.11 0.39
CA LEU A 47 -3.97 4.47 -0.03
C LEU A 47 -4.50 4.77 -1.44
N HIS A 48 -4.45 3.79 -2.34
CA HIS A 48 -5.12 3.90 -3.65
C HIS A 48 -6.62 4.12 -3.53
N LEU A 49 -7.31 3.41 -2.63
CA LEU A 49 -8.74 3.61 -2.36
C LEU A 49 -9.03 4.98 -1.72
N CYS A 50 -8.05 5.55 -1.00
CA CYS A 50 -8.11 6.91 -0.48
C CYS A 50 -7.82 8.00 -1.53
N GLY A 51 -7.60 7.63 -2.80
CA GLY A 51 -7.30 8.55 -3.90
C GLY A 51 -5.83 8.98 -4.00
N ILE A 52 -4.93 8.40 -3.21
CA ILE A 52 -3.48 8.62 -3.35
C ILE A 52 -2.97 7.65 -4.42
N ASN A 53 -2.48 8.19 -5.52
CA ASN A 53 -1.93 7.41 -6.63
C ASN A 53 -0.41 7.53 -6.70
N ASP A 54 0.23 6.74 -7.55
CA ASP A 54 1.68 6.68 -7.77
C ASP A 54 2.07 6.90 -9.25
N LYS A 55 1.12 7.41 -10.06
CA LYS A 55 1.23 7.46 -11.53
C LYS A 55 2.19 8.53 -12.05
N SER A 56 2.36 9.63 -11.31
CA SER A 56 3.31 10.69 -11.65
C SER A 56 4.46 10.80 -10.64
N PRO A 57 5.61 11.37 -11.02
CA PRO A 57 6.76 11.50 -10.12
C PRO A 57 6.45 12.26 -8.82
N GLY A 58 5.55 13.26 -8.87
CA GLY A 58 5.13 14.00 -7.67
C GLY A 58 4.19 13.20 -6.77
N GLU A 59 3.28 12.43 -7.37
CA GLU A 59 2.36 11.54 -6.66
C GLU A 59 3.09 10.38 -5.98
N LYS A 60 4.13 9.83 -6.63
CA LYS A 60 4.94 8.76 -6.05
C LYS A 60 5.61 9.17 -4.73
N ALA A 61 6.13 10.39 -4.64
CA ALA A 61 6.72 10.90 -3.40
C ALA A 61 5.67 11.02 -2.28
N ILE A 62 4.45 11.44 -2.61
CA ILE A 62 3.34 11.52 -1.66
C ILE A 62 2.94 10.12 -1.20
N MET A 63 2.89 9.16 -2.12
CA MET A 63 2.59 7.76 -1.82
C MET A 63 3.62 7.17 -0.85
N GLU A 64 4.91 7.32 -1.15
CA GLU A 64 6.00 6.85 -0.30
C GLU A 64 5.97 7.50 1.10
N GLU A 65 5.67 8.80 1.20
CA GLU A 65 5.53 9.47 2.50
C GLU A 65 4.33 8.91 3.29
N ALA A 66 3.18 8.73 2.63
CA ALA A 66 1.96 8.22 3.24
C ALA A 66 2.13 6.78 3.73
N GLU A 67 2.77 5.92 2.93
CA GLU A 67 3.12 4.54 3.31
C GLU A 67 3.99 4.52 4.57
N ASN A 68 5.08 5.30 4.56
CA ASN A 68 6.01 5.34 5.68
C ASN A 68 5.35 5.90 6.95
N ARG A 69 4.45 6.87 6.82
CA ARG A 69 3.66 7.40 7.95
C ARG A 69 2.73 6.32 8.51
N ALA A 70 2.02 5.60 7.67
CA ALA A 70 1.10 4.53 8.08
C ALA A 70 1.83 3.34 8.72
N LEU A 71 2.99 2.94 8.18
CA LEU A 71 3.85 1.92 8.78
C LEU A 71 4.32 2.31 10.18
N LYS A 72 4.73 3.57 10.39
CA LYS A 72 5.09 4.07 11.72
C LYS A 72 3.92 4.05 12.70
N LEU A 73 2.72 4.43 12.25
CA LEU A 73 1.52 4.40 13.11
C LEU A 73 1.17 2.98 13.57
N ARG A 74 1.43 1.96 12.75
CA ARG A 74 1.21 0.55 13.11
C ARG A 74 2.07 0.12 14.31
N GLU A 75 3.31 0.62 14.43
CA GLU A 75 4.20 0.23 15.53
C GLU A 75 3.70 0.67 16.92
N PHE A 76 2.68 1.54 16.98
CA PHE A 76 2.05 2.01 18.22
C PHE A 76 0.76 1.25 18.59
N GLY A 77 0.48 0.11 17.95
CA GLY A 77 -0.72 -0.72 18.18
C GLY A 77 -0.51 -1.86 19.16
#